data_AF-A0A3M1BLQ5-F1
#
_entry.id   AF-A0A3M1BLQ5-F1
#
_cell.length_a   1.000
_cell.length_b   1.000
_cell.length_c   1.000
_cell.angle_alpha   90.00
_cell.angle_beta   90.00
_cell.angle_gamma   90.00
#
_symmetry.space_group_name_H-M   'P 1'
#
loop_
_entity.id
_entity.type
_entity.pdbx_description
1 polymer ?
#
loop_
_entity_poly.entity_id
_entity_poly.type
_entity_poly.pdbx_seq_one_letter_code
_entity_poly.pdbx_strand_id
1 'polypeptide(L)'
;MKSRYRQVLADIRAAVRLGGLEDLEAAFAGLMDLPEIASNHRISEAVLKQLLVPAGELLAGQAAARLEPLTEHPLAGVRAVGAAALAARFTRRKDVSLKRLGRAAGDNRPEVRQALIDVLGRLGSENPQVLRLAVERWLSATSPRLRETAARLLPVLAESEGEAVLKRFNALREESHPEVRAALTDALRATAERGLDAAVLRWLRSWADSPQPDDWLIARTLAGAWGAQHPQESADILRALYARRGLSRPVRQALEALARRGVEIRLD
;
A
#
# COMPACT_ATOMS: atom_id res chain seq x y z
N MET A 1 -25.70 5.59 -7.83
CA MET A 1 -24.39 4.91 -7.76
C MET A 1 -24.32 3.86 -6.65
N LYS A 2 -24.41 4.22 -5.36
CA LYS A 2 -24.38 3.25 -4.24
C LYS A 2 -25.41 2.10 -4.35
N SER A 3 -26.61 2.38 -4.87
CA SER A 3 -27.63 1.36 -5.12
C SER A 3 -27.18 0.30 -6.13
N ARG A 4 -26.53 0.72 -7.24
CA ARG A 4 -26.05 -0.17 -8.30
C ARG A 4 -24.92 -1.07 -7.81
N TYR A 5 -23.99 -0.56 -7.00
CA TYR A 5 -22.92 -1.39 -6.41
C TYR A 5 -23.46 -2.43 -5.45
N ARG A 6 -24.45 -2.07 -4.64
CA ARG A 6 -25.12 -3.04 -3.75
C ARG A 6 -25.80 -4.16 -4.53
N GLN A 7 -26.44 -3.82 -5.66
CA GLN A 7 -27.06 -4.82 -6.53
C GLN A 7 -26.00 -5.78 -7.09
N VAL A 8 -24.93 -5.26 -7.70
CA VAL A 8 -23.83 -6.09 -8.22
C VAL A 8 -23.24 -7.00 -7.15
N LEU A 9 -23.03 -6.49 -5.92
CA LEU A 9 -22.54 -7.31 -4.80
C LEU A 9 -23.55 -8.36 -4.34
N ALA A 10 -24.85 -8.07 -4.42
CA ALA A 10 -25.90 -9.03 -4.10
C ALA A 10 -25.94 -10.15 -5.14
N ASP A 11 -25.82 -9.81 -6.43
CA ASP A 11 -25.80 -10.76 -7.54
C ASP A 11 -24.58 -11.67 -7.46
N ILE A 12 -23.38 -11.11 -7.24
CA ILE A 12 -22.15 -11.89 -7.03
C ILE A 12 -22.30 -12.83 -5.82
N ARG A 13 -22.88 -12.36 -4.72
CA ARG A 13 -23.10 -13.20 -3.53
C ARG A 13 -24.07 -14.35 -3.83
N ALA A 14 -25.13 -14.09 -4.58
CA ALA A 14 -26.09 -15.11 -4.98
C ALA A 14 -25.40 -16.15 -5.90
N ALA A 15 -24.69 -15.70 -6.92
CA ALA A 15 -23.95 -16.57 -7.85
C ALA A 15 -22.91 -17.45 -7.13
N VAL A 16 -22.15 -16.88 -6.20
CA VAL A 16 -21.19 -17.64 -5.38
C VAL A 16 -21.86 -18.75 -4.57
N ARG A 17 -23.09 -18.54 -4.08
CA ARG A 17 -23.85 -19.55 -3.32
C ARG A 17 -24.40 -20.66 -4.21
N LEU A 18 -24.86 -20.31 -5.41
CA LEU A 18 -25.36 -21.28 -6.40
C LEU A 18 -24.23 -22.13 -6.97
N GLY A 19 -23.04 -21.55 -7.15
CA GLY A 19 -21.82 -22.27 -7.53
C GLY A 19 -21.73 -22.63 -9.02
N GLY A 20 -22.76 -22.30 -9.80
CA GLY A 20 -22.81 -22.43 -11.26
C GLY A 20 -21.83 -21.45 -11.94
N LEU A 21 -21.20 -21.91 -13.02
CA LEU A 21 -20.31 -21.07 -13.82
C LEU A 21 -21.09 -19.96 -14.53
N GLU A 22 -22.25 -20.29 -15.09
CA GLU A 22 -23.14 -19.35 -15.78
C GLU A 22 -23.64 -18.24 -14.84
N ASP A 23 -23.97 -18.59 -13.59
CA ASP A 23 -24.40 -17.60 -12.59
C ASP A 23 -23.27 -16.60 -12.26
N LEU A 24 -22.04 -17.10 -12.14
CA LEU A 24 -20.87 -16.27 -11.88
C LEU A 24 -20.60 -15.35 -13.08
N GLU A 25 -20.63 -15.89 -14.30
CA GLU A 25 -20.45 -15.11 -15.54
C GLU A 25 -21.50 -14.00 -15.67
N ALA A 26 -22.78 -14.31 -15.41
CA ALA A 26 -23.85 -13.33 -15.42
C ALA A 26 -23.64 -12.23 -14.36
N ALA A 27 -23.25 -12.60 -13.13
CA ALA A 27 -22.94 -11.63 -12.09
C ALA A 27 -21.71 -10.75 -12.44
N PHE A 28 -20.73 -11.31 -13.15
CA PHE A 28 -19.58 -10.56 -13.67
C PHE A 28 -19.95 -9.62 -14.82
N ALA A 29 -20.89 -10.00 -15.69
CA ALA A 29 -21.37 -9.09 -16.74
C ALA A 29 -21.89 -7.79 -16.13
N GLY A 30 -22.69 -7.87 -15.06
CA GLY A 30 -23.19 -6.69 -14.34
C GLY A 30 -22.07 -5.81 -13.75
N LEU A 31 -20.95 -6.40 -13.33
CA LEU A 31 -19.76 -5.67 -12.89
C LEU A 31 -19.05 -4.98 -14.07
N MET A 32 -18.90 -5.69 -15.19
CA MET A 32 -18.21 -5.20 -16.38
C MET A 32 -19.00 -4.10 -17.10
N ASP A 33 -20.33 -4.09 -16.97
CA ASP A 33 -21.24 -3.08 -17.52
C ASP A 33 -21.27 -1.76 -16.72
N LEU A 34 -20.53 -1.69 -15.61
CA LEU A 34 -20.35 -0.44 -14.89
C LEU A 34 -19.41 0.47 -15.68
N PRO A 35 -19.80 1.72 -15.99
CA PRO A 35 -18.94 2.65 -16.73
C PRO A 35 -17.55 2.84 -16.11
N GLU A 36 -17.47 2.80 -14.78
CA GLU A 36 -16.24 2.91 -14.02
C GLU A 36 -15.28 1.74 -14.24
N ILE A 37 -15.80 0.59 -14.69
CA ILE A 37 -15.03 -0.64 -14.96
C ILE A 37 -14.82 -0.81 -16.46
N ALA A 38 -15.88 -0.67 -17.26
CA ALA A 38 -15.87 -0.81 -18.71
C ALA A 38 -14.86 0.14 -19.38
N SER A 39 -14.76 1.38 -18.89
CA SER A 39 -13.88 2.39 -19.48
C SER A 39 -12.39 2.10 -19.28
N ASN A 40 -12.04 1.19 -18.36
CA ASN A 40 -10.65 0.85 -17.99
C ASN A 40 -9.76 2.06 -17.62
N HIS A 41 -10.39 3.20 -17.32
CA HIS A 41 -9.73 4.40 -16.86
C HIS A 41 -9.28 4.25 -15.40
N ARG A 42 -8.84 5.34 -14.79
CA ARG A 42 -8.44 5.34 -13.38
C ARG A 42 -9.63 4.96 -12.51
N ILE A 43 -9.46 3.95 -11.67
CA ILE A 43 -10.50 3.49 -10.75
C ILE A 43 -10.40 4.34 -9.48
N SER A 44 -11.52 4.93 -9.06
CA SER A 44 -11.54 5.71 -7.82
C SER A 44 -11.38 4.81 -6.61
N GLU A 45 -10.79 5.34 -5.55
CA GLU A 45 -10.67 4.64 -4.26
C GLU A 45 -12.03 4.20 -3.70
N ALA A 46 -13.08 5.01 -3.93
CA ALA A 46 -14.44 4.67 -3.53
C ALA A 46 -14.95 3.41 -4.24
N VAL A 47 -14.75 3.30 -5.57
CA VAL A 47 -15.11 2.10 -6.34
C VAL A 47 -14.32 0.90 -5.86
N LEU A 48 -13.02 1.07 -5.64
CA LEU A 48 -12.13 0.01 -5.17
C LEU A 48 -12.62 -0.57 -3.83
N LYS A 49 -12.83 0.30 -2.83
CA LYS A 49 -13.18 -0.10 -1.46
C LYS A 49 -14.63 -0.53 -1.29
N GLN A 50 -15.57 0.08 -2.01
CA GLN A 50 -17.01 -0.19 -1.82
C GLN A 50 -17.53 -1.30 -2.73
N LEU A 51 -16.82 -1.64 -3.80
CA LEU A 51 -17.27 -2.62 -4.79
C LEU A 51 -16.23 -3.70 -5.06
N LEU A 52 -15.04 -3.34 -5.56
CA LEU A 52 -14.11 -4.33 -6.12
C LEU A 52 -13.49 -5.23 -5.05
N VAL A 53 -13.04 -4.64 -3.94
CA VAL A 53 -12.51 -5.40 -2.80
C VAL A 53 -13.58 -6.32 -2.19
N PRO A 54 -14.79 -5.84 -1.85
CA PRO A 54 -15.88 -6.71 -1.38
C PRO A 54 -16.27 -7.81 -2.37
N ALA A 55 -16.32 -7.51 -3.67
CA ALA A 55 -16.61 -8.50 -4.70
C ALA A 55 -15.54 -9.61 -4.71
N GLY A 56 -14.26 -9.25 -4.66
CA GLY A 56 -13.17 -10.21 -4.59
C GLY A 56 -13.24 -11.09 -3.34
N GLU A 57 -13.54 -10.51 -2.18
CA GLU A 57 -13.71 -11.30 -0.95
C GLU A 57 -14.88 -12.28 -1.00
N LEU A 58 -15.99 -11.92 -1.64
CA LEU A 58 -17.11 -12.85 -1.86
C LEU A 58 -16.64 -14.04 -2.72
N LEU A 59 -15.86 -13.76 -3.77
CA LEU A 59 -15.35 -14.77 -4.69
C LEU A 59 -14.24 -15.65 -4.09
N ALA A 60 -13.62 -15.22 -2.99
CA ALA A 60 -12.62 -16.03 -2.29
C ALA A 60 -13.15 -17.39 -1.81
N GLY A 61 -14.47 -17.59 -1.78
CA GLY A 61 -15.12 -18.88 -1.57
C GLY A 61 -14.88 -19.91 -2.67
N GLN A 62 -14.69 -19.46 -3.92
CA GLN A 62 -14.50 -20.30 -5.11
C GLN A 62 -13.09 -20.89 -5.20
N ALA A 63 -12.91 -22.00 -5.92
CA ALA A 63 -11.58 -22.59 -6.11
C ALA A 63 -10.60 -21.60 -6.79
N ALA A 64 -9.33 -21.58 -6.37
CA ALA A 64 -8.33 -20.65 -6.92
C ALA A 64 -8.21 -20.72 -8.45
N ALA A 65 -8.36 -21.91 -9.05
CA ALA A 65 -8.34 -22.08 -10.51
C ALA A 65 -9.45 -21.29 -11.22
N ARG A 66 -10.63 -21.11 -10.59
CA ARG A 66 -11.73 -20.30 -11.12
C ARG A 66 -11.45 -18.80 -11.07
N LEU A 67 -10.47 -18.37 -10.27
CA LEU A 67 -10.10 -16.96 -10.12
C LEU A 67 -8.98 -16.54 -11.06
N GLU A 68 -8.22 -17.50 -11.62
CA GLU A 68 -7.10 -17.20 -12.54
C GLU A 68 -7.51 -16.30 -13.72
N PRO A 69 -8.63 -16.56 -14.43
CA PRO A 69 -9.04 -15.70 -15.54
C PRO A 69 -9.24 -14.23 -15.15
N LEU A 70 -9.69 -13.97 -13.91
CA LEU A 70 -9.87 -12.60 -13.41
C LEU A 70 -8.52 -11.87 -13.32
N THR A 71 -7.45 -12.58 -12.99
CA THR A 71 -6.11 -11.98 -12.79
C THR A 71 -5.40 -11.63 -14.10
N GLU A 72 -5.86 -12.18 -15.23
CA GLU A 72 -5.29 -11.95 -16.56
C GLU A 72 -6.24 -11.10 -17.43
N HIS A 73 -7.38 -10.68 -16.88
CA HIS A 73 -8.42 -9.95 -17.61
C HIS A 73 -7.93 -8.59 -18.14
N PRO A 74 -8.37 -8.15 -19.34
CA PRO A 74 -7.97 -6.85 -19.90
C PRO A 74 -8.33 -5.64 -19.02
N LEU A 75 -9.48 -5.70 -18.35
CA LEU A 75 -9.97 -4.63 -17.47
C LEU A 75 -9.29 -4.67 -16.09
N ALA A 76 -8.70 -3.55 -15.69
CA ALA A 76 -8.04 -3.38 -14.41
C ALA A 76 -8.99 -3.63 -13.22
N GLY A 77 -10.27 -3.25 -13.37
CA GLY A 77 -11.27 -3.45 -12.33
C GLY A 77 -11.53 -4.93 -12.04
N VAL A 78 -11.56 -5.76 -13.09
CA VAL A 78 -11.72 -7.22 -12.95
C VAL A 78 -10.46 -7.83 -12.33
N ARG A 79 -9.26 -7.38 -12.76
CA ARG A 79 -8.02 -7.82 -12.12
C ARG A 79 -7.94 -7.44 -10.65
N ALA A 80 -8.46 -6.27 -10.25
CA ALA A 80 -8.53 -5.86 -8.85
C ALA A 80 -9.45 -6.77 -8.02
N VAL A 81 -10.58 -7.22 -8.58
CA VAL A 81 -11.43 -8.26 -7.96
C VAL A 81 -10.66 -9.57 -7.80
N GLY A 82 -9.97 -10.02 -8.84
CA GLY A 82 -9.12 -11.22 -8.80
C GLY A 82 -8.01 -11.12 -7.74
N ALA A 83 -7.34 -9.97 -7.65
CA ALA A 83 -6.32 -9.68 -6.66
C ALA A 83 -6.86 -9.75 -5.23
N ALA A 84 -8.00 -9.10 -4.96
CA ALA A 84 -8.68 -9.16 -3.67
C ALA A 84 -9.09 -10.59 -3.29
N ALA A 85 -9.62 -11.37 -4.24
CA ALA A 85 -9.99 -12.77 -4.03
C ALA A 85 -8.78 -13.64 -3.69
N LEU A 86 -7.68 -13.51 -4.45
CA LEU A 86 -6.44 -14.25 -4.19
C LEU A 86 -5.81 -13.87 -2.84
N ALA A 87 -5.82 -12.59 -2.47
CA ALA A 87 -5.36 -12.13 -1.16
C ALA A 87 -6.17 -12.76 -0.02
N ALA A 88 -7.50 -12.73 -0.11
CA ALA A 88 -8.35 -13.31 0.92
C ALA A 88 -8.13 -14.82 1.08
N ARG A 89 -7.93 -15.53 -0.03
CA ARG A 89 -7.59 -16.96 -0.02
C ARG A 89 -6.21 -17.24 0.53
N PHE A 90 -5.21 -16.47 0.12
CA PHE A 90 -3.84 -16.57 0.63
C PHE A 90 -3.83 -16.49 2.16
N THR A 91 -4.55 -15.52 2.72
CA THR A 91 -4.59 -15.31 4.17
C THR A 91 -5.45 -16.35 4.91
N ARG A 92 -6.67 -16.63 4.43
CA ARG A 92 -7.64 -17.48 5.15
C ARG A 92 -7.47 -18.97 4.89
N ARG A 93 -7.13 -19.35 3.67
CA ARG A 93 -7.09 -20.76 3.21
C ARG A 93 -5.67 -21.27 2.95
N LYS A 94 -4.71 -20.37 2.75
CA LYS A 94 -3.29 -20.70 2.49
C LYS A 94 -3.09 -21.61 1.28
N ASP A 95 -4.00 -21.55 0.30
CA ASP A 95 -4.01 -22.38 -0.90
C ASP A 95 -3.62 -21.63 -2.18
N VAL A 96 -3.14 -20.38 -2.02
CA VAL A 96 -2.58 -19.56 -3.08
C VAL A 96 -1.08 -19.46 -2.86
N SER A 97 -0.27 -19.63 -3.91
CA SER A 97 1.18 -19.47 -3.81
C SER A 97 1.60 -18.00 -3.87
N LEU A 98 2.73 -17.66 -3.24
CA LEU A 98 3.32 -16.31 -3.34
C LEU A 98 3.61 -15.88 -4.78
N LYS A 99 3.93 -16.82 -5.68
CA LYS A 99 4.16 -16.54 -7.10
C LYS A 99 2.88 -16.03 -7.77
N ARG A 100 1.73 -16.66 -7.48
CA ARG A 100 0.43 -16.22 -8.00
C ARG A 100 0.05 -14.86 -7.44
N LEU A 101 0.16 -14.69 -6.12
CA LEU A 101 -0.09 -13.42 -5.44
C LEU A 101 0.81 -12.29 -5.97
N GLY A 102 2.07 -12.62 -6.29
CA GLY A 102 3.06 -11.72 -6.87
C GLY A 102 2.67 -11.14 -8.23
N ARG A 103 1.80 -11.80 -9.00
CA ARG A 103 1.28 -11.22 -10.26
C ARG A 103 0.45 -9.97 -9.97
N ALA A 104 -0.45 -10.04 -8.99
CA ALA A 104 -1.25 -8.90 -8.57
C ALA A 104 -0.41 -7.82 -7.85
N ALA A 105 0.53 -8.23 -6.99
CA ALA A 105 1.45 -7.29 -6.33
C ALA A 105 2.40 -6.59 -7.33
N GLY A 106 2.63 -7.19 -8.49
CA GLY A 106 3.45 -6.64 -9.56
C GLY A 106 2.66 -5.98 -10.68
N ASP A 107 1.34 -5.86 -10.58
CA ASP A 107 0.48 -5.37 -11.67
C ASP A 107 0.85 -3.92 -12.04
N ASN A 108 0.80 -3.62 -13.32
CA ASN A 108 1.07 -2.28 -13.85
C ASN A 108 0.06 -1.24 -13.36
N ARG A 109 -1.16 -1.67 -13.02
CA ARG A 109 -2.23 -0.80 -12.52
C ARG A 109 -2.14 -0.68 -11.00
N PRO A 110 -1.91 0.55 -10.46
CA PRO A 110 -1.82 0.75 -9.02
C PRO A 110 -3.10 0.36 -8.28
N GLU A 111 -4.27 0.42 -8.94
CA GLU A 111 -5.54 0.06 -8.31
C GLU A 111 -5.66 -1.45 -8.07
N VAL A 112 -5.05 -2.29 -8.92
CA VAL A 112 -4.98 -3.74 -8.69
C VAL A 112 -4.08 -4.04 -7.49
N ARG A 113 -2.92 -3.38 -7.42
CA ARG A 113 -2.02 -3.50 -6.26
C ARG A 113 -2.69 -3.01 -4.98
N GLN A 114 -3.44 -1.91 -5.05
CA GLN A 114 -4.15 -1.37 -3.89
C GLN A 114 -5.27 -2.31 -3.40
N ALA A 115 -6.03 -2.95 -4.29
CA ALA A 115 -7.01 -3.98 -3.87
C ALA A 115 -6.34 -5.13 -3.11
N LEU A 116 -5.17 -5.57 -3.59
CA LEU A 116 -4.36 -6.58 -2.90
C LEU A 116 -3.94 -6.10 -1.51
N ILE A 117 -3.39 -4.88 -1.43
CA ILE A 117 -2.91 -4.27 -0.18
C ILE A 117 -4.05 -4.10 0.82
N ASP A 118 -5.22 -3.65 0.39
CA ASP A 118 -6.38 -3.45 1.27
C ASP A 118 -6.83 -4.76 1.93
N VAL A 119 -6.85 -5.86 1.17
CA VAL A 119 -7.23 -7.18 1.70
C VAL A 119 -6.13 -7.79 2.55
N LEU A 120 -4.87 -7.78 2.07
CA LEU A 120 -3.73 -8.32 2.83
C LEU A 120 -3.47 -7.53 4.10
N GLY A 121 -3.63 -6.21 4.08
CA GLY A 121 -3.45 -5.37 5.26
C GLY A 121 -4.50 -5.67 6.32
N ARG A 122 -5.78 -5.70 5.94
CA ARG A 122 -6.85 -6.00 6.90
C ARG A 122 -6.80 -7.43 7.41
N LEU A 123 -6.79 -8.43 6.53
CA LEU A 123 -6.81 -9.84 6.96
C LEU A 123 -5.46 -10.32 7.48
N GLY A 124 -4.36 -9.77 6.97
CA GLY A 124 -3.01 -10.12 7.41
C GLY A 124 -2.68 -9.54 8.79
N SER A 125 -3.36 -8.49 9.25
CA SER A 125 -3.25 -8.02 10.64
C SER A 125 -3.67 -9.10 11.65
N GLU A 126 -4.64 -9.94 11.29
CA GLU A 126 -5.09 -11.10 12.10
C GLU A 126 -4.10 -12.29 12.01
N ASN A 127 -3.24 -12.33 10.99
CA ASN A 127 -2.20 -13.34 10.83
C ASN A 127 -0.88 -12.73 10.30
N PRO A 128 -0.12 -12.02 11.16
CA PRO A 128 1.06 -11.29 10.73
C PRO A 128 2.14 -12.15 10.08
N GLN A 129 2.20 -13.45 10.41
CA GLN A 129 3.20 -14.37 9.85
C GLN A 129 3.02 -14.60 8.35
N VAL A 130 1.76 -14.72 7.90
CA VAL A 130 1.44 -14.89 6.48
C VAL A 130 1.76 -13.60 5.70
N LEU A 131 1.46 -12.45 6.31
CA LEU A 131 1.78 -11.14 5.72
C LEU A 131 3.29 -10.92 5.63
N ARG A 132 4.03 -11.24 6.70
CA ARG A 132 5.49 -11.13 6.78
C ARG A 132 6.19 -11.91 5.67
N LEU A 133 5.75 -13.14 5.41
CA LEU A 133 6.29 -13.96 4.34
C LEU A 133 6.16 -13.28 2.96
N ALA A 134 5.01 -12.68 2.67
CA ALA A 134 4.78 -11.96 1.41
C ALA A 134 5.65 -10.69 1.32
N VAL A 135 5.69 -9.90 2.40
CA VAL A 135 6.50 -8.67 2.47
C VAL A 135 7.99 -8.97 2.28
N GLU A 136 8.55 -9.95 2.99
CA GLU A 136 9.95 -10.33 2.88
C GLU A 136 10.29 -10.80 1.46
N ARG A 137 9.42 -11.63 0.85
CA ARG A 137 9.62 -12.09 -0.52
C ARG A 137 9.62 -10.96 -1.54
N TRP A 138 8.76 -9.96 -1.37
CA TRP A 138 8.58 -8.87 -2.32
C TRP A 138 9.57 -7.72 -2.13
N LEU A 139 10.05 -7.45 -0.90
CA LEU A 139 11.12 -6.48 -0.64
C LEU A 139 12.42 -6.87 -1.35
N SER A 140 12.73 -8.16 -1.42
CA SER A 140 13.92 -8.68 -2.12
C SER A 140 13.70 -8.96 -3.61
N ALA A 141 12.55 -8.59 -4.17
CA ALA A 141 12.26 -8.82 -5.58
C ALA A 141 12.94 -7.77 -6.47
N THR A 142 13.28 -8.14 -7.70
CA THR A 142 13.87 -7.22 -8.70
C THR A 142 12.85 -6.19 -9.22
N SER A 143 11.56 -6.55 -9.24
CA SER A 143 10.48 -5.66 -9.67
C SER A 143 10.24 -4.53 -8.66
N PRO A 144 10.35 -3.25 -9.07
CA PRO A 144 10.02 -2.13 -8.19
C PRO A 144 8.57 -2.12 -7.72
N ARG A 145 7.62 -2.63 -8.53
CA ARG A 145 6.19 -2.69 -8.15
C ARG A 145 5.94 -3.66 -6.99
N LEU A 146 6.70 -4.76 -6.95
CA LEU A 146 6.66 -5.69 -5.81
C LEU A 146 7.21 -5.03 -4.56
N ARG A 147 8.36 -4.34 -4.66
CA ARG A 147 8.94 -3.61 -3.53
C ARG A 147 8.04 -2.48 -3.03
N GLU A 148 7.38 -1.76 -3.94
CA GLU A 148 6.39 -0.73 -3.63
C GLU A 148 5.19 -1.30 -2.85
N THR A 149 4.62 -2.41 -3.34
CA THR A 149 3.55 -3.13 -2.64
C THR A 149 3.99 -3.59 -1.25
N ALA A 150 5.20 -4.14 -1.14
CA ALA A 150 5.75 -4.58 0.14
C ALA A 150 5.94 -3.41 1.12
N ALA A 151 6.47 -2.28 0.63
CA ALA A 151 6.64 -1.07 1.42
C ALA A 151 5.31 -0.57 2.00
N ARG A 152 4.23 -0.59 1.21
CA ARG A 152 2.88 -0.18 1.66
C ARG A 152 2.27 -1.12 2.71
N LEU A 153 2.74 -2.36 2.82
CA LEU A 153 2.28 -3.33 3.81
C LEU A 153 3.09 -3.32 5.11
N LEU A 154 4.28 -2.70 5.13
CA LEU A 154 5.11 -2.60 6.33
C LEU A 154 4.39 -1.96 7.53
N PRO A 155 3.57 -0.89 7.39
CA PRO A 155 2.88 -0.30 8.52
C PRO A 155 1.93 -1.28 9.24
N VAL A 156 1.36 -2.24 8.51
CA VAL A 156 0.48 -3.25 9.10
C VAL A 156 1.27 -4.21 9.98
N LEU A 157 2.47 -4.61 9.58
CA LEU A 157 3.34 -5.46 10.40
C LEU A 157 3.81 -4.74 11.68
N ALA A 158 3.90 -3.42 11.65
CA ALA A 158 4.28 -2.61 12.81
C ALA A 158 3.37 -2.83 14.02
N GLU A 159 2.08 -3.07 13.79
CA GLU A 159 1.08 -3.32 14.84
C GLU A 159 1.42 -4.57 15.66
N SER A 160 2.05 -5.57 15.03
CA SER A 160 2.44 -6.84 15.67
C SER A 160 3.92 -6.95 16.04
N GLU A 161 4.81 -6.29 15.28
CA GLU A 161 6.26 -6.43 15.42
C GLU A 161 6.92 -5.21 16.10
N GLY A 162 6.18 -4.12 16.32
CA GLY A 162 6.70 -2.88 16.90
C GLY A 162 7.91 -2.35 16.13
N GLU A 163 8.93 -1.88 16.85
CA GLU A 163 10.17 -1.33 16.26
C GLU A 163 10.99 -2.37 15.46
N ALA A 164 10.68 -3.66 15.52
CA ALA A 164 11.40 -4.66 14.72
C ALA A 164 11.08 -4.56 13.22
N VAL A 165 9.83 -4.19 12.85
CA VAL A 165 9.40 -3.99 11.44
C VAL A 165 10.32 -3.02 10.72
N LEU A 166 10.76 -2.09 11.52
CA LEU A 166 11.33 -0.85 11.16
C LEU A 166 12.66 -1.21 10.39
N LYS A 167 13.36 -2.30 10.75
CA LYS A 167 14.67 -2.68 10.17
C LYS A 167 14.55 -2.97 8.68
N ARG A 168 13.36 -3.34 8.22
CA ARG A 168 13.05 -3.61 6.81
C ARG A 168 13.01 -2.33 5.96
N PHE A 169 12.76 -1.17 6.56
CA PHE A 169 12.85 0.11 5.86
C PHE A 169 14.29 0.43 5.40
N ASN A 170 15.32 -0.05 6.12
CA ASN A 170 16.71 0.11 5.68
C ASN A 170 16.99 -0.55 4.32
N ALA A 171 16.31 -1.65 4.01
CA ALA A 171 16.45 -2.32 2.70
C ALA A 171 15.93 -1.45 1.53
N LEU A 172 15.12 -0.44 1.82
CA LEU A 172 14.55 0.48 0.83
C LEU A 172 15.23 1.86 0.84
N ARG A 173 16.22 2.06 1.71
CA ARG A 173 16.86 3.36 1.90
C ARG A 173 17.61 3.83 0.65
N GLU A 174 18.29 2.90 -0.03
CA GLU A 174 19.08 3.18 -1.25
C GLU A 174 18.27 2.98 -2.53
N GLU A 175 16.95 2.83 -2.40
CA GLU A 175 16.07 2.66 -3.55
C GLU A 175 16.08 3.90 -4.45
N SER A 176 16.15 3.68 -5.75
CA SER A 176 16.15 4.74 -6.76
C SER A 176 14.78 4.92 -7.41
N HIS A 177 13.93 3.89 -7.41
CA HIS A 177 12.64 3.93 -8.08
C HIS A 177 11.66 4.90 -7.39
N PRO A 178 11.16 5.95 -8.08
CA PRO A 178 10.37 7.02 -7.45
C PRO A 178 9.13 6.53 -6.71
N GLU A 179 8.39 5.56 -7.27
CA GLU A 179 7.18 5.01 -6.62
C GLU A 179 7.48 4.29 -5.30
N VAL A 180 8.59 3.56 -5.24
CA VAL A 180 8.99 2.82 -4.04
C VAL A 180 9.45 3.81 -2.97
N ARG A 181 10.22 4.83 -3.35
CA ARG A 181 10.63 5.91 -2.45
C ARG A 181 9.43 6.68 -1.90
N ALA A 182 8.43 6.98 -2.73
CA ALA A 182 7.19 7.60 -2.27
C ALA A 182 6.45 6.69 -1.27
N ALA A 183 6.29 5.40 -1.59
CA ALA A 183 5.69 4.42 -0.70
C ALA A 183 6.46 4.28 0.63
N LEU A 184 7.78 4.38 0.63
CA LEU A 184 8.59 4.40 1.85
C LEU A 184 8.25 5.61 2.74
N THR A 185 8.12 6.82 2.17
CA THR A 185 7.72 8.00 2.97
C THR A 185 6.31 7.89 3.52
N ASP A 186 5.38 7.31 2.76
CA ASP A 186 4.01 7.05 3.20
C ASP A 186 4.01 6.01 4.32
N ALA A 187 4.79 4.94 4.15
CA ALA A 187 4.88 3.84 5.11
C ALA A 187 5.52 4.28 6.44
N LEU A 188 6.58 5.10 6.41
CA LEU A 188 7.19 5.65 7.63
C LEU A 188 6.19 6.51 8.42
N ARG A 189 5.42 7.38 7.74
CA ARG A 189 4.36 8.17 8.36
C ARG A 189 3.23 7.31 8.92
N ALA A 190 2.73 6.35 8.13
CA ALA A 190 1.69 5.43 8.56
C ALA A 190 2.14 4.52 9.73
N THR A 191 3.44 4.24 9.84
CA THR A 191 4.05 3.52 10.97
C THR A 191 4.11 4.41 12.20
N ALA A 192 4.49 5.69 12.04
CA ALA A 192 4.48 6.66 13.13
C ALA A 192 3.07 6.87 13.70
N GLU A 193 2.06 7.00 12.84
CA GLU A 193 0.63 7.11 13.20
C GLU A 193 0.10 5.89 13.98
N ARG A 194 0.82 4.77 13.97
CA ARG A 194 0.52 3.54 14.74
C ARG A 194 1.24 3.46 16.09
N GLY A 195 1.73 4.59 16.60
CA GLY A 195 2.37 4.67 17.92
C GLY A 195 3.87 4.39 17.92
N LEU A 196 4.53 4.45 16.77
CA LEU A 196 5.99 4.35 16.62
C LEU A 196 6.63 5.68 16.21
N ASP A 197 5.99 6.80 16.51
CA ASP A 197 6.42 8.17 16.20
C ASP A 197 7.85 8.46 16.68
N ALA A 198 8.13 8.24 17.97
CA ALA A 198 9.45 8.46 18.55
C ALA A 198 10.52 7.56 17.89
N ALA A 199 10.17 6.32 17.55
CA ALA A 199 11.08 5.39 16.90
C ALA A 199 11.40 5.81 15.46
N VAL A 200 10.39 6.23 14.69
CA VAL A 200 10.57 6.76 13.34
C VAL A 200 11.44 8.02 13.36
N LEU A 201 11.20 8.96 14.29
CA LEU A 201 12.00 10.18 14.44
C LEU A 201 13.47 9.87 14.78
N ARG A 202 13.73 8.98 15.76
CA ARG A 202 15.09 8.52 16.09
C ARG A 202 15.80 7.95 14.86
N TRP A 203 15.06 7.27 13.99
CA TRP A 203 15.67 6.74 12.79
C TRP A 203 15.92 7.71 11.67
N LEU A 204 14.96 8.59 11.38
CA LEU A 204 15.19 9.69 10.47
C LEU A 204 16.39 10.52 10.91
N ARG A 205 16.58 10.72 12.22
CA ARG A 205 17.78 11.33 12.77
C ARG A 205 19.04 10.53 12.44
N SER A 206 19.06 9.23 12.71
CA SER A 206 20.21 8.37 12.37
C SER A 206 20.55 8.38 10.87
N TRP A 207 19.55 8.49 9.99
CA TRP A 207 19.76 8.61 8.55
C TRP A 207 20.32 9.98 8.17
N ALA A 208 19.89 11.06 8.83
CA ALA A 208 20.45 12.39 8.64
C ALA A 208 21.93 12.48 9.08
N ASP A 209 22.29 11.77 10.15
CA ASP A 209 23.66 11.71 10.68
C ASP A 209 24.59 10.79 9.87
N SER A 210 24.05 9.97 8.97
CA SER A 210 24.84 9.04 8.17
C SER A 210 25.78 9.76 7.17
N PRO A 211 26.84 9.09 6.67
CA PRO A 211 27.79 9.71 5.74
C PRO A 211 27.13 10.30 4.49
N GLN A 212 26.15 9.58 3.93
CA GLN A 212 25.38 9.98 2.75
C GLN A 212 23.88 9.96 3.08
N PRO A 213 23.35 11.05 3.67
CA PRO A 213 21.93 11.13 3.95
C PRO A 213 21.13 11.24 2.65
N ASP A 214 19.92 10.67 2.66
CA ASP A 214 18.92 10.91 1.63
C ASP A 214 18.04 12.08 2.06
N ASP A 215 18.51 13.29 1.75
CA ASP A 215 17.81 14.55 2.04
C ASP A 215 16.35 14.51 1.56
N TRP A 216 16.11 13.93 0.38
CA TRP A 216 14.77 13.88 -0.19
C TRP A 216 13.85 13.00 0.65
N LEU A 217 14.29 11.80 1.00
CA LEU A 217 13.47 10.86 1.76
C LEU A 217 13.14 11.41 3.15
N ILE A 218 14.16 11.91 3.85
CA ILE A 218 14.02 12.43 5.21
C ILE A 218 13.13 13.68 5.21
N ALA A 219 13.46 14.67 4.38
CA ALA A 219 12.69 15.92 4.33
C ALA A 219 11.26 15.68 3.85
N ARG A 220 11.05 14.79 2.88
CA ARG A 220 9.70 14.46 2.38
C ARG A 220 8.84 13.78 3.44
N THR A 221 9.43 12.94 4.28
CA THR A 221 8.71 12.27 5.38
C THR A 221 8.27 13.29 6.44
N LEU A 222 9.12 14.28 6.75
CA LEU A 222 8.83 15.34 7.73
C LEU A 222 7.90 16.45 7.20
N ALA A 223 7.83 16.69 5.88
CA ALA A 223 7.05 17.77 5.28
C ALA A 223 5.51 17.68 5.44
N GLY A 224 5.01 16.60 6.07
CA GLY A 224 3.59 16.33 6.24
C GLY A 224 2.99 16.90 7.53
N ALA A 225 1.70 16.60 7.75
CA ALA A 225 1.02 16.95 9.00
C ALA A 225 1.66 16.26 10.22
N TRP A 226 2.12 15.02 10.05
CA TRP A 226 2.83 14.28 11.09
C TRP A 226 4.10 15.03 11.56
N GLY A 227 5.00 15.44 10.66
CA GLY A 227 6.19 16.20 11.08
C GLY A 227 5.86 17.53 11.74
N ALA A 228 4.76 18.18 11.33
CA ALA A 228 4.28 19.40 12.00
C ALA A 228 3.81 19.18 13.45
N GLN A 229 3.42 17.95 13.83
CA GLN A 229 3.09 17.58 15.21
C GLN A 229 4.35 17.42 16.08
N HIS A 230 5.53 17.30 15.47
CA HIS A 230 6.83 17.14 16.12
C HIS A 230 7.79 18.26 15.69
N PRO A 231 7.48 19.53 16.00
CA PRO A 231 8.18 20.67 15.42
C PRO A 231 9.65 20.74 15.84
N GLN A 232 9.97 20.40 17.09
CA GLN A 232 11.33 20.43 17.61
C GLN A 232 12.19 19.35 16.97
N GLU A 233 11.71 18.10 16.95
CA GLU A 233 12.44 16.97 16.37
C GLU A 233 12.59 17.14 14.85
N SER A 234 11.54 17.63 14.18
CA SER A 234 11.62 17.96 12.75
C SER A 234 12.67 19.03 12.48
N ALA A 235 12.71 20.09 13.29
CA ALA A 235 13.71 21.14 13.20
C ALA A 235 15.12 20.59 13.38
N ASP A 236 15.34 19.78 14.41
CA ASP A 236 16.65 19.22 14.73
C ASP A 236 17.17 18.28 13.64
N ILE A 237 16.30 17.47 13.03
CA ILE A 237 16.65 16.61 11.90
C ILE A 237 16.96 17.45 10.65
N LEU A 238 16.13 18.45 10.34
CA LEU A 238 16.35 19.33 9.17
C LEU A 238 17.63 20.18 9.31
N ARG A 239 17.95 20.65 10.53
CA ARG A 239 19.22 21.34 10.84
C ARG A 239 20.42 20.43 10.62
N ALA A 240 20.34 19.15 11.00
CA ALA A 240 21.43 18.21 10.74
C ALA A 240 21.67 18.00 9.23
N LEU A 241 20.62 17.93 8.42
CA LEU A 241 20.77 17.89 6.96
C LEU A 241 21.41 19.19 6.43
N TYR A 242 20.91 20.34 6.90
CA TYR A 242 21.42 21.65 6.51
C TYR A 242 22.90 21.84 6.85
N ALA A 243 23.32 21.52 8.07
CA ALA A 243 24.71 21.68 8.51
C ALA A 243 25.72 20.89 7.67
N ARG A 244 25.28 19.80 7.01
CA ARG A 244 26.15 18.94 6.19
C ARG A 244 26.27 19.40 4.74
N ARG A 245 25.18 19.84 4.12
CA ARG A 245 25.09 20.09 2.66
C ARG A 245 24.57 21.47 2.30
N GLY A 246 24.33 22.32 3.28
CA GLY A 246 23.60 23.57 3.10
C GLY A 246 22.13 23.35 2.77
N LEU A 247 21.46 24.40 2.28
CA LEU A 247 20.03 24.37 1.99
C LEU A 247 19.74 23.63 0.68
N SER A 248 19.57 22.31 0.75
CA SER A 248 19.13 21.50 -0.38
C SER A 248 17.66 21.77 -0.73
N ARG A 249 17.28 21.49 -1.99
CA ARG A 249 15.89 21.69 -2.48
C ARG A 249 14.86 20.93 -1.62
N PRO A 250 15.07 19.64 -1.23
CA PRO A 250 14.11 18.94 -0.40
C PRO A 250 13.94 19.55 1.00
N VAL A 251 15.05 19.97 1.62
CA VAL A 251 15.01 20.63 2.94
C VAL A 251 14.21 21.93 2.87
N ARG A 252 14.47 22.77 1.85
CA ARG A 252 13.68 24.00 1.62
C ARG A 252 12.20 23.72 1.47
N GLN A 253 11.84 22.73 0.64
CA GLN A 253 10.44 22.35 0.42
C GLN A 253 9.76 21.84 1.69
N ALA A 254 10.49 21.12 2.54
CA ALA A 254 9.98 20.68 3.83
C ALA A 254 9.71 21.87 4.78
N LEU A 255 10.65 22.82 4.87
CA LEU A 255 10.45 24.06 5.65
C LEU A 255 9.22 24.84 5.17
N GLU A 256 9.08 25.05 3.85
CA GLU A 256 7.90 25.73 3.28
C GLU A 256 6.59 24.97 3.55
N ALA A 257 6.63 23.64 3.56
CA ALA A 257 5.47 22.82 3.87
C ALA A 257 5.09 22.88 5.37
N LEU A 258 6.07 22.96 6.27
CA LEU A 258 5.88 23.10 7.71
C LEU A 258 5.42 24.52 8.08
N ALA A 259 5.98 25.56 7.45
CA ALA A 259 5.57 26.94 7.64
C ALA A 259 4.09 27.15 7.25
N ARG A 260 3.65 26.56 6.13
CA ARG A 260 2.23 26.54 5.73
C ARG A 260 1.30 25.85 6.73
N ARG A 261 1.84 25.10 7.67
CA ARG A 261 1.14 24.42 8.76
C ARG A 261 1.35 25.11 10.12
N GLY A 262 1.91 26.33 10.14
CA GLY A 262 2.15 27.11 11.34
C GLY A 262 3.41 26.74 12.12
N VAL A 263 4.31 25.94 11.54
CA VAL A 263 5.57 25.54 12.17
C VAL A 263 6.72 26.30 11.51
N GLU A 264 7.21 27.34 12.18
CA GLU A 264 8.37 28.10 11.75
C GLU A 264 9.66 27.47 12.28
N ILE A 265 10.54 27.04 11.36
CA ILE A 265 11.83 26.45 11.69
C ILE A 265 12.91 27.36 11.16
N ARG A 266 13.78 27.83 12.05
CA ARG A 266 15.00 28.54 11.69
C ARG A 266 16.20 27.59 11.73
N LEU A 267 17.04 27.64 10.70
CA LEU A 267 18.18 26.75 10.48
C LEU A 267 19.52 27.36 10.93
N ASP A 268 19.50 28.59 11.45
CA ASP A 268 20.63 29.37 11.97
C ASP A 268 21.12 28.89 13.34
#